data_AF-F8JIG7-F1
#
_entry.id   AF-F8JIG7-F1
#
_cell.length_a   1.000
_cell.length_b   1.000
_cell.length_c   1.000
_cell.angle_alpha   90.00
_cell.angle_beta   90.00
_cell.angle_gamma   90.00
#
_symmetry.space_group_name_H-M   'P 1'
#
loop_
_entity.id
_entity.type
_entity.pdbx_description
1 polymer ?
#
loop_
_entity_poly.entity_id
_entity_poly.type
_entity_poly.pdbx_seq_one_letter_code
_entity_poly.pdbx_strand_id
1 'polypeptide(L)'
;MARHSPCIGICKLDDTTGFCLGCARTAAEIGDWMAMSEARRDSVWEQLPERLAQLSVRVRVLPWVRDELINWVRDTLVARQGAWVVGVPGAVAEFPSADNTPIDLHVEDGVITARRADAAFRIAINDKIRAFAFTDGGPIVLGLPRGRAAIQSGSALQAVGLDAGAIDETHRGDELFDLGIGRRYTRFCVRTRDETLTSALSDHDRRHWSDFMPVMLNQFVALSPHRIVESAAARIEIFSRIPGPGESSPNGAHTHFLAEFLKSGDEIAPSLAPPDYVGPVAIFYPNKT
;
A
#
# COMPACT_ATOMS: atom_id res chain seq x y z
N MET A 1 -14.87 21.24 1.40
CA MET A 1 -13.49 20.88 1.84
C MET A 1 -12.57 21.20 0.70
N ALA A 2 -11.51 21.96 0.96
CA ALA A 2 -10.63 22.44 -0.09
C ALA A 2 -9.94 21.30 -0.86
N ARG A 3 -10.13 21.28 -2.18
CA ARG A 3 -9.39 20.41 -3.10
C ARG A 3 -7.88 20.53 -2.87
N HIS A 4 -7.20 19.39 -2.92
CA HIS A 4 -5.75 19.37 -2.87
C HIS A 4 -5.13 19.96 -4.14
N SER A 5 -3.89 20.44 -4.05
CA SER A 5 -3.16 20.87 -5.25
C SER A 5 -2.89 19.66 -6.17
N PRO A 6 -3.09 19.78 -7.49
CA PRO A 6 -2.76 18.73 -8.46
C PRO A 6 -1.25 18.62 -8.75
N CYS A 7 -0.42 19.41 -8.05
CA CYS A 7 1.02 19.45 -8.29
C CYS A 7 1.68 18.10 -8.02
N ILE A 8 2.51 17.65 -8.98
CA ILE A 8 3.35 16.46 -8.86
C ILE A 8 4.85 16.79 -8.71
N GLY A 9 5.18 18.03 -8.31
CA GLY A 9 6.57 18.45 -8.07
C GLY A 9 7.38 18.77 -9.34
N ILE A 10 6.77 18.70 -10.53
CA ILE A 10 7.37 19.18 -11.78
C ILE A 10 6.97 20.64 -11.97
N CYS A 11 7.97 21.51 -12.10
CA CYS A 11 7.78 22.96 -12.29
C CYS A 11 8.36 23.43 -13.63
N LYS A 12 7.78 22.92 -14.73
CA LYS A 12 8.13 23.34 -16.10
C LYS A 12 6.85 23.49 -16.91
N LEU A 13 6.71 24.61 -17.62
CA LEU A 13 5.63 24.83 -18.57
C LEU A 13 6.03 24.30 -19.95
N ASP A 14 5.03 23.82 -20.68
CA ASP A 14 5.14 23.52 -22.10
C ASP A 14 4.95 24.80 -22.91
N ASP A 15 5.91 25.12 -23.77
CA ASP A 15 5.89 26.38 -24.54
C ASP A 15 4.78 26.42 -25.60
N THR A 16 4.25 25.25 -26.01
CA THR A 16 3.21 25.14 -27.04
C THR A 16 1.81 25.33 -26.44
N THR A 17 1.50 24.61 -25.37
CA THR A 17 0.17 24.61 -24.73
C THR A 17 0.03 25.65 -23.61
N GLY A 18 1.15 26.12 -23.05
CA GLY A 18 1.16 27.01 -21.87
C GLY A 18 0.84 26.29 -20.54
N PHE A 19 0.74 24.96 -20.55
CA PHE A 19 0.42 24.15 -19.37
C PHE A 19 1.67 23.60 -18.68
N CYS A 20 1.60 23.43 -17.36
CA CYS A 20 2.64 22.72 -16.62
C CYS A 20 2.71 21.25 -17.02
N LEU A 21 3.92 20.80 -17.39
CA LEU A 21 4.23 19.42 -17.79
C LEU A 21 3.95 18.37 -16.71
N GLY A 22 3.69 18.78 -15.46
CA GLY A 22 3.30 17.87 -14.38
C GLY A 22 1.81 17.87 -14.06
N CYS A 23 1.23 19.06 -13.84
CA CYS A 23 -0.13 19.18 -13.32
C CYS A 23 -1.14 19.83 -14.27
N ALA A 24 -0.70 20.15 -15.49
CA ALA A 24 -1.50 20.80 -16.54
C ALA A 24 -2.18 22.14 -16.16
N ARG A 25 -1.75 22.76 -15.05
CA ARG A 25 -2.16 24.11 -14.67
C ARG A 25 -1.38 25.16 -15.46
N THR A 26 -2.01 26.31 -15.68
CA THR A 26 -1.35 27.50 -16.25
C THR A 26 -0.47 28.20 -15.21
N ALA A 27 0.41 29.12 -15.64
CA ALA A 27 1.24 29.92 -14.75
C ALA A 27 0.40 30.72 -13.72
N ALA A 28 -0.68 31.35 -14.18
CA ALA A 28 -1.60 32.10 -13.31
C ALA A 28 -2.28 31.17 -12.29
N GLU A 29 -2.76 30.00 -12.74
CA GLU A 29 -3.36 29.01 -11.83
C GLU A 29 -2.39 28.48 -10.77
N ILE A 30 -1.10 28.40 -11.10
CA ILE A 30 -0.04 28.01 -10.16
C ILE A 30 0.20 29.13 -9.14
N GLY A 31 0.36 30.38 -9.59
CA GLY A 31 0.63 31.53 -8.72
C GLY A 31 -0.52 31.83 -7.76
N ASP A 32 -1.76 31.76 -8.24
CA ASP A 32 -2.94 32.17 -7.47
C ASP A 32 -3.54 31.05 -6.61
N TRP A 33 -3.05 29.81 -6.73
CA TRP A 33 -3.69 28.61 -6.17
C TRP A 33 -4.13 28.75 -4.70
N MET A 34 -3.25 29.28 -3.86
CA MET A 34 -3.51 29.43 -2.43
C MET A 34 -4.57 30.49 -2.14
N ALA A 35 -4.70 31.51 -2.99
CA ALA A 35 -5.69 32.58 -2.89
C ALA A 35 -7.02 32.25 -3.59
N MET A 36 -7.07 31.21 -4.45
CA MET A 36 -8.29 30.80 -5.14
C MET A 36 -9.40 30.34 -4.18
N SER A 37 -10.64 30.67 -4.52
CA SER A 37 -11.83 30.09 -3.88
C SER A 37 -11.97 28.60 -4.16
N GLU A 38 -12.71 27.87 -3.32
CA GLU A 38 -12.98 26.43 -3.54
C GLU A 38 -13.62 26.18 -4.92
N ALA A 39 -14.65 26.95 -5.29
CA ALA A 39 -15.30 26.84 -6.59
C ALA A 39 -14.34 27.05 -7.77
N ARG A 40 -13.36 27.96 -7.63
CA ARG A 40 -12.34 28.13 -8.67
C ARG A 40 -11.38 26.95 -8.74
N ARG A 41 -10.99 26.38 -7.61
CA ARG A 41 -10.16 25.16 -7.57
C ARG A 41 -10.89 23.96 -8.18
N ASP A 42 -12.19 23.80 -7.90
CA ASP A 42 -13.03 22.77 -8.51
C ASP A 42 -13.08 22.93 -10.03
N SER A 43 -13.35 24.15 -10.53
CA SER A 43 -13.35 24.44 -11.96
C SER A 43 -12.00 24.16 -12.63
N VAL A 44 -10.88 24.39 -11.95
CA VAL A 44 -9.55 24.01 -12.47
C VAL A 44 -9.44 22.49 -12.54
N TRP A 45 -9.81 21.76 -11.48
CA TRP A 45 -9.77 20.30 -11.43
C TRP A 45 -10.61 19.63 -12.53
N GLU A 46 -11.78 20.17 -12.85
CA GLU A 46 -12.64 19.69 -13.94
C GLU A 46 -11.96 19.78 -15.32
N GLN A 47 -11.10 20.77 -15.53
CA GLN A 47 -10.40 20.98 -16.81
C GLN A 47 -9.12 20.14 -16.94
N LEU A 48 -8.53 19.70 -15.83
CA LEU A 48 -7.23 19.01 -15.86
C LEU A 48 -7.21 17.72 -16.68
N PRO A 49 -8.24 16.84 -16.67
CA PRO A 49 -8.20 15.61 -17.47
C PRO A 49 -7.97 15.86 -18.96
N GLU A 50 -8.69 16.82 -19.55
CA GLU A 50 -8.54 17.17 -20.96
C GLU A 50 -7.17 17.81 -21.25
N ARG A 51 -6.69 18.68 -20.36
CA ARG A 51 -5.36 19.30 -20.52
C ARG A 51 -4.23 18.27 -20.36
N LEU A 52 -4.38 17.31 -19.45
CA LEU A 52 -3.42 16.22 -19.25
C LEU A 52 -3.37 15.28 -20.46
N ALA A 53 -4.49 15.07 -21.17
CA ALA A 53 -4.51 14.27 -22.39
C ALA A 53 -3.69 14.89 -23.54
N GLN A 54 -3.43 16.20 -23.49
CA GLN A 54 -2.56 16.90 -24.44
C GLN A 54 -1.07 16.78 -24.09
N LEU A 55 -0.75 16.20 -22.92
CA LEU A 55 0.59 16.09 -22.38
C LEU A 55 0.96 14.61 -22.17
N SER A 56 2.24 14.27 -22.28
CA SER A 56 2.73 12.91 -21.96
C SER A 56 3.01 12.74 -20.47
N VAL A 57 2.00 12.95 -19.63
CA VAL A 57 2.13 12.83 -18.16
C VAL A 57 1.97 11.37 -17.74
N ARG A 58 3.00 10.83 -17.06
CA ARG A 58 3.01 9.43 -16.58
C ARG A 58 2.16 9.18 -15.34
N VAL A 59 2.00 10.19 -14.49
CA VAL A 59 1.32 10.05 -13.19
C VAL A 59 0.54 11.32 -12.89
N ARG A 60 -0.69 11.18 -12.42
CA ARG A 60 -1.54 12.30 -12.00
C ARG A 60 -2.13 12.05 -10.62
N VAL A 61 -2.28 13.12 -9.85
CA VAL A 61 -3.01 13.12 -8.58
C VAL A 61 -4.50 13.06 -8.89
N LEU A 62 -5.26 12.25 -8.14
CA LEU A 62 -6.71 12.23 -8.21
C LEU A 62 -7.32 13.34 -7.34
N PRO A 63 -8.48 13.91 -7.71
CA PRO A 63 -9.05 15.08 -7.05
C PRO A 63 -9.62 14.81 -5.64
N TRP A 64 -9.50 13.56 -5.18
CA TRP A 64 -10.20 13.05 -4.00
C TRP A 64 -9.68 13.70 -2.72
N VAL A 65 -10.60 14.31 -1.98
CA VAL A 65 -10.36 14.72 -0.58
C VAL A 65 -10.59 13.54 0.36
N ARG A 66 -10.25 13.70 1.64
CA ARG A 66 -10.28 12.63 2.64
C ARG A 66 -11.56 11.78 2.60
N ASP A 67 -12.72 12.42 2.67
CA ASP A 67 -14.00 11.70 2.79
C ASP A 67 -14.41 11.02 1.47
N GLU A 68 -14.08 11.61 0.33
CA GLU A 68 -14.25 10.96 -0.98
C GLU A 68 -13.33 9.75 -1.12
N LEU A 69 -12.09 9.84 -0.61
CA LEU A 69 -11.16 8.72 -0.61
C LEU A 69 -11.63 7.59 0.33
N ILE A 70 -12.17 7.91 1.51
CA ILE A 70 -12.79 6.92 2.41
C ILE A 70 -13.93 6.19 1.69
N ASN A 71 -14.84 6.94 1.06
CA ASN A 71 -15.96 6.38 0.32
C ASN A 71 -15.47 5.50 -0.83
N TRP A 72 -14.48 5.95 -1.60
CA TRP A 72 -13.92 5.17 -2.70
C TRP A 72 -13.29 3.86 -2.21
N VAL A 73 -12.49 3.88 -1.14
CA VAL A 73 -11.93 2.65 -0.56
C VAL A 73 -13.04 1.69 -0.15
N ARG A 74 -14.05 2.18 0.60
CA ARG A 74 -15.22 1.39 0.99
C ARG A 74 -15.91 0.78 -0.23
N ASP A 75 -16.13 1.58 -1.27
CA ASP A 75 -16.86 1.16 -2.47
C ASP A 75 -16.08 0.08 -3.24
N THR A 76 -14.74 0.13 -3.27
CA THR A 76 -13.93 -0.96 -3.88
C THR A 76 -14.12 -2.30 -3.18
N LEU A 77 -14.30 -2.29 -1.85
CA LEU A 77 -14.52 -3.48 -1.03
C LEU A 77 -15.96 -3.99 -1.16
N VAL A 78 -16.94 -3.08 -1.19
CA VAL A 78 -18.37 -3.42 -1.34
C VAL A 78 -18.68 -3.94 -2.76
N ALA A 79 -18.12 -3.31 -3.78
CA ALA A 79 -18.33 -3.69 -5.18
C ALA A 79 -17.73 -5.06 -5.52
N ARG A 80 -16.87 -5.59 -4.65
CA ARG A 80 -16.16 -6.85 -4.83
C ARG A 80 -15.43 -6.91 -6.17
N GLN A 81 -14.55 -5.92 -6.38
CA GLN A 81 -13.74 -5.82 -7.59
C GLN A 81 -12.31 -5.44 -7.25
N GLY A 82 -11.35 -6.06 -7.93
CA GLY A 82 -9.94 -5.77 -7.76
C GLY A 82 -9.34 -6.37 -6.49
N ALA A 83 -8.13 -5.94 -6.17
CA ALA A 83 -7.41 -6.33 -4.98
C ALA A 83 -6.64 -5.16 -4.37
N TRP A 84 -6.58 -5.14 -3.05
CA TRP A 84 -5.73 -4.26 -2.26
C TRP A 84 -4.39 -4.93 -1.99
N VAL A 85 -3.31 -4.19 -2.20
CA VAL A 85 -1.94 -4.68 -2.01
C VAL A 85 -1.18 -3.72 -1.13
N VAL A 86 -0.47 -4.27 -0.14
CA VAL A 86 0.52 -3.58 0.68
C VAL A 86 1.82 -4.35 0.58
N GLY A 87 2.93 -3.66 0.32
CA GLY A 87 4.19 -4.35 0.07
C GLY A 87 5.12 -3.61 -0.88
N VAL A 88 6.23 -4.26 -1.16
CA VAL A 88 7.25 -3.87 -2.15
C VAL A 88 7.43 -4.98 -3.19
N PRO A 89 8.06 -4.73 -4.34
CA PRO A 89 8.41 -5.80 -5.28
C PRO A 89 9.12 -6.97 -4.58
N GLY A 90 8.53 -8.16 -4.70
CA GLY A 90 9.03 -9.37 -4.05
C GLY A 90 8.59 -9.59 -2.60
N ALA A 91 7.97 -8.64 -1.91
CA ALA A 91 7.44 -8.83 -0.56
C ALA A 91 6.11 -8.10 -0.40
N VAL A 92 5.00 -8.78 -0.72
CA VAL A 92 3.65 -8.19 -0.70
C VAL A 92 2.66 -9.08 0.04
N ALA A 93 1.62 -8.45 0.59
CA ALA A 93 0.36 -9.09 0.92
C ALA A 93 -0.75 -8.54 0.04
N GLU A 94 -1.68 -9.43 -0.31
CA GLU A 94 -2.82 -9.13 -1.14
C GLU A 94 -4.12 -9.50 -0.45
N PHE A 95 -5.04 -8.54 -0.43
CA PHE A 95 -6.42 -8.69 0.00
C PHE A 95 -7.34 -8.58 -1.24
N PRO A 96 -7.82 -9.71 -1.78
CA PRO A 96 -8.74 -9.70 -2.90
C PRO A 96 -10.10 -9.15 -2.45
N SER A 97 -10.69 -8.31 -3.29
CA SER A 97 -12.09 -7.91 -3.17
C SER A 97 -12.98 -8.72 -4.12
N ALA A 98 -12.41 -9.27 -5.20
CA ALA A 98 -13.16 -9.85 -6.31
C ALA A 98 -13.69 -11.29 -6.14
N ASP A 99 -13.41 -11.95 -5.02
CA ASP A 99 -13.94 -13.30 -4.79
C ASP A 99 -15.27 -13.30 -4.01
N ASN A 100 -15.94 -14.45 -4.01
CA ASN A 100 -17.22 -14.61 -3.33
C ASN A 100 -17.10 -14.73 -1.81
N THR A 101 -15.89 -14.64 -1.25
CA THR A 101 -15.68 -14.72 0.19
C THR A 101 -16.37 -13.55 0.88
N PRO A 102 -17.18 -13.78 1.93
CA PRO A 102 -17.77 -12.69 2.69
C PRO A 102 -16.72 -11.75 3.27
N ILE A 103 -16.96 -10.45 3.12
CA ILE A 103 -16.16 -9.39 3.73
C ILE A 103 -17.02 -8.73 4.82
N ASP A 104 -16.57 -8.83 6.07
CA ASP A 104 -17.09 -8.03 7.17
C ASP A 104 -16.38 -6.68 7.18
N LEU A 105 -17.12 -5.61 6.90
CA LEU A 105 -16.61 -4.27 6.63
C LEU A 105 -17.06 -3.29 7.71
N HIS A 106 -16.10 -2.62 8.33
CA HIS A 106 -16.31 -1.57 9.30
C HIS A 106 -15.61 -0.29 8.86
N VAL A 107 -16.30 0.85 8.98
CA VAL A 107 -15.75 2.18 8.68
C VAL A 107 -16.04 3.10 9.85
N GLU A 108 -15.00 3.60 10.51
CA GLU A 108 -15.12 4.51 11.65
C GLU A 108 -13.96 5.50 11.64
N ASP A 109 -14.26 6.80 11.75
CA ASP A 109 -13.28 7.89 11.85
C ASP A 109 -12.16 7.86 10.78
N GLY A 110 -12.50 7.41 9.57
CA GLY A 110 -11.57 7.29 8.44
C GLY A 110 -10.66 6.07 8.50
N VAL A 111 -10.86 5.16 9.45
CA VAL A 111 -10.30 3.83 9.45
C VAL A 111 -11.29 2.88 8.80
N ILE A 112 -10.84 2.19 7.76
CA ILE A 112 -11.58 1.13 7.08
C ILE A 112 -10.95 -0.19 7.48
N THR A 113 -11.75 -1.10 8.01
CA THR A 113 -11.34 -2.47 8.36
C THR A 113 -12.22 -3.45 7.59
N ALA A 114 -11.60 -4.36 6.85
CA ALA A 114 -12.26 -5.42 6.10
C ALA A 114 -11.71 -6.77 6.56
N ARG A 115 -12.59 -7.69 6.96
CA ARG A 115 -12.22 -9.03 7.44
C ARG A 115 -12.83 -10.11 6.57
N ARG A 116 -12.04 -11.13 6.30
CA ARG A 116 -12.40 -12.37 5.61
C ARG A 116 -11.97 -13.55 6.47
N ALA A 117 -12.41 -14.75 6.13
CA ALA A 117 -11.97 -15.96 6.82
C ALA A 117 -10.45 -16.22 6.69
N ASP A 118 -9.85 -15.77 5.59
CA ASP A 118 -8.45 -16.02 5.22
C ASP A 118 -7.52 -14.81 5.35
N ALA A 119 -8.06 -13.61 5.63
CA ALA A 119 -7.29 -12.38 5.76
C ALA A 119 -8.04 -11.23 6.46
N ALA A 120 -7.28 -10.22 6.87
CA ALA A 120 -7.79 -8.94 7.32
C ALA A 120 -7.04 -7.78 6.64
N PHE A 121 -7.74 -6.69 6.35
CA PHE A 121 -7.20 -5.46 5.79
C PHE A 121 -7.65 -4.28 6.64
N ARG A 122 -6.72 -3.39 6.98
CA ARG A 122 -7.00 -2.11 7.62
C ARG A 122 -6.29 -0.99 6.88
N ILE A 123 -6.97 0.11 6.63
CA ILE A 123 -6.36 1.35 6.15
C ILE A 123 -6.91 2.57 6.89
N ALA A 124 -6.02 3.46 7.33
CA ALA A 124 -6.36 4.70 8.03
C ALA A 124 -6.16 5.90 7.08
N ILE A 125 -7.27 6.53 6.70
CA ILE A 125 -7.32 7.65 5.76
C ILE A 125 -7.34 8.99 6.52
N ASN A 126 -6.24 9.74 6.40
CA ASN A 126 -6.11 11.11 6.91
C ASN A 126 -6.06 12.14 5.76
N ASP A 127 -6.04 13.42 6.12
CA ASP A 127 -6.05 14.55 5.17
C ASP A 127 -4.76 14.70 4.35
N LYS A 128 -3.71 13.90 4.63
CA LYS A 128 -2.43 13.92 3.93
C LYS A 128 -2.28 12.80 2.90
N ILE A 129 -3.16 11.80 2.89
CA ILE A 129 -3.12 10.76 1.85
C ILE A 129 -3.55 11.36 0.52
N ARG A 130 -2.82 11.01 -0.54
CA ARG A 130 -3.17 11.33 -1.92
C ARG A 130 -3.25 10.03 -2.72
N ALA A 131 -4.14 10.02 -3.70
CA ALA A 131 -4.26 8.92 -4.65
C ALA A 131 -3.64 9.33 -5.99
N PHE A 132 -2.92 8.41 -6.62
CA PHE A 132 -2.17 8.62 -7.86
C PHE A 132 -2.59 7.58 -8.89
N ALA A 133 -2.92 8.04 -10.10
CA ALA A 133 -3.22 7.19 -11.24
C ALA A 133 -2.11 7.30 -12.30
N PHE A 134 -1.82 6.18 -12.96
CA PHE A 134 -0.74 6.06 -13.95
C PHE A 134 -1.28 5.84 -15.37
N THR A 135 -2.42 5.18 -15.46
CA THR A 135 -3.18 4.95 -16.69
C THR A 135 -4.66 4.97 -16.35
N ASP A 136 -5.52 5.24 -17.32
CA ASP A 136 -6.97 5.13 -17.14
C ASP A 136 -7.36 3.68 -16.85
N GLY A 137 -8.20 3.48 -15.82
CA GLY A 137 -8.61 2.14 -15.36
C GLY A 137 -7.48 1.26 -14.81
N GLY A 138 -6.28 1.83 -14.60
CA GLY A 138 -5.11 1.12 -14.08
C GLY A 138 -5.01 1.12 -12.55
N PRO A 139 -3.90 0.62 -12.00
CA PRO A 139 -3.64 0.63 -10.58
C PRO A 139 -3.62 2.06 -10.01
N ILE A 140 -4.13 2.19 -8.78
CA ILE A 140 -4.13 3.44 -8.02
C ILE A 140 -3.19 3.27 -6.83
N VAL A 141 -2.18 4.14 -6.73
CA VAL A 141 -1.27 4.17 -5.58
C VAL A 141 -1.77 5.19 -4.58
N LEU A 142 -1.92 4.78 -3.33
CA LEU A 142 -2.11 5.70 -2.21
C LEU A 142 -0.74 6.02 -1.61
N GLY A 143 -0.51 7.30 -1.33
CA GLY A 143 0.77 7.78 -0.82
C GLY A 143 0.64 8.90 0.20
N LEU A 144 1.64 8.98 1.08
CA LEU A 144 1.85 10.04 2.05
C LEU A 144 3.11 10.84 1.69
N PRO A 145 3.26 12.10 2.17
CA PRO A 145 4.55 12.79 2.12
C PRO A 145 5.64 11.90 2.75
N ARG A 146 6.84 11.80 2.15
CA ARG A 146 7.88 10.80 2.56
C ARG A 146 8.12 10.72 4.07
N GLY A 147 8.21 11.87 4.74
CA GLY A 147 8.46 11.94 6.18
C GLY A 147 7.33 11.36 7.05
N ARG A 148 6.09 11.32 6.52
CA ARG A 148 4.93 10.69 7.17
C ARG A 148 4.69 9.25 6.72
N ALA A 149 5.21 8.88 5.56
CA ALA A 149 5.12 7.52 5.04
C ALA A 149 6.15 6.57 5.69
N ALA A 150 7.25 7.12 6.20
CA ALA A 150 8.33 6.34 6.79
C ALA A 150 7.86 5.61 8.06
N ILE A 151 8.25 4.34 8.17
CA ILE A 151 8.00 3.51 9.36
C ILE A 151 9.32 3.11 10.00
N GLN A 152 9.26 2.70 11.26
CA GLN A 152 10.38 2.05 11.93
C GLN A 152 10.46 0.59 11.48
N SER A 153 11.43 0.27 10.62
CA SER A 153 11.66 -1.05 10.05
C SER A 153 13.17 -1.31 9.91
N GLY A 154 13.60 -2.54 10.11
CA GLY A 154 14.99 -2.96 10.05
C GLY A 154 15.40 -3.60 8.72
N SER A 155 16.69 -3.87 8.55
CA SER A 155 17.25 -4.67 7.44
C SER A 155 17.68 -6.07 7.88
N ALA A 156 17.22 -6.52 9.05
CA ALA A 156 17.53 -7.81 9.62
C ALA A 156 16.34 -8.31 10.46
N LEU A 157 16.24 -9.61 10.65
CA LEU A 157 15.21 -10.22 11.49
C LEU A 157 15.25 -9.59 12.89
N GLN A 158 14.10 -9.25 13.43
CA GLN A 158 13.99 -8.74 14.80
C GLN A 158 12.63 -9.07 15.39
N ALA A 159 12.60 -9.36 16.68
CA ALA A 159 11.37 -9.37 17.44
C ALA A 159 10.81 -7.93 17.53
N VAL A 160 9.54 -7.75 17.17
CA VAL A 160 8.78 -6.53 17.43
C VAL A 160 8.14 -6.61 18.82
N GLY A 161 7.87 -7.83 19.30
CA GLY A 161 7.12 -8.14 20.52
C GLY A 161 5.67 -8.52 20.19
N LEU A 162 4.79 -8.40 21.19
CA LEU A 162 3.37 -8.72 21.03
C LEU A 162 2.70 -7.83 19.97
N ASP A 163 1.86 -8.42 19.12
CA ASP A 163 1.20 -7.72 18.02
C ASP A 163 -0.01 -6.89 18.46
N ALA A 164 0.20 -5.88 19.30
CA ALA A 164 -0.87 -4.97 19.76
C ALA A 164 -1.65 -4.30 18.61
N GLY A 165 -1.05 -4.25 17.41
CA GLY A 165 -1.66 -3.67 16.21
C GLY A 165 -2.61 -4.61 15.46
N ALA A 166 -2.75 -5.88 15.87
CA ALA A 166 -3.57 -6.88 15.21
C ALA A 166 -5.03 -6.43 15.04
N ILE A 167 -5.58 -6.68 13.85
CA ILE A 167 -6.95 -6.31 13.48
C ILE A 167 -7.96 -7.16 14.27
N ASP A 168 -7.72 -8.46 14.36
CA ASP A 168 -8.44 -9.33 15.28
C ASP A 168 -7.77 -9.28 16.65
N GLU A 169 -8.55 -8.92 17.68
CA GLU A 169 -8.04 -8.72 19.03
C GLU A 169 -7.49 -10.01 19.65
N THR A 170 -7.97 -11.17 19.19
CA THR A 170 -7.49 -12.47 19.65
C THR A 170 -6.02 -12.73 19.31
N HIS A 171 -5.48 -12.00 18.32
CA HIS A 171 -4.08 -12.10 17.90
C HIS A 171 -3.16 -11.07 18.57
N ARG A 172 -3.68 -10.15 19.39
CA ARG A 172 -2.86 -9.09 19.99
C ARG A 172 -1.83 -9.58 21.01
N GLY A 173 -2.00 -10.82 21.50
CA GLY A 173 -1.06 -11.50 22.38
C GLY A 173 -0.07 -12.42 21.67
N ASP A 174 -0.09 -12.50 20.34
CA ASP A 174 0.85 -13.33 19.57
C ASP A 174 2.16 -12.56 19.33
N GLU A 175 3.28 -13.27 19.27
CA GLU A 175 4.61 -12.68 19.00
C GLU A 175 4.74 -12.30 17.53
N LEU A 176 5.26 -11.08 17.28
CA LEU A 176 5.48 -10.53 15.95
C LEU A 176 6.98 -10.37 15.68
N PHE A 177 7.42 -10.86 14.52
CA PHE A 177 8.79 -10.73 14.04
C PHE A 177 8.81 -9.98 12.72
N ASP A 178 9.57 -8.89 12.64
CA ASP A 178 9.86 -8.20 11.38
C ASP A 178 10.97 -8.95 10.66
N LEU A 179 10.71 -9.43 9.45
CA LEU A 179 11.69 -10.21 8.66
C LEU A 179 12.85 -9.36 8.16
N GLY A 180 12.80 -8.03 8.35
CA GLY A 180 13.92 -7.15 8.09
C GLY A 180 14.18 -6.95 6.60
N ILE A 181 13.12 -6.72 5.82
CA ILE A 181 13.23 -6.55 4.36
C ILE A 181 13.97 -5.26 3.95
N GLY A 182 14.29 -4.36 4.89
CA GLY A 182 15.10 -3.18 4.64
C GLY A 182 14.42 -2.16 3.73
N ARG A 183 13.16 -1.80 4.05
CA ARG A 183 12.37 -0.84 3.28
C ARG A 183 11.89 0.31 4.15
N ARG A 184 11.79 1.50 3.55
CA ARG A 184 11.49 2.73 4.26
C ARG A 184 10.01 2.85 4.62
N TYR A 185 9.13 2.34 3.78
CA TYR A 185 7.68 2.58 3.90
C TYR A 185 6.88 1.30 4.18
N THR A 186 7.55 0.16 4.28
CA THR A 186 6.89 -1.14 4.41
C THR A 186 7.72 -2.07 5.26
N ARG A 187 7.04 -2.90 6.07
CA ARG A 187 7.64 -4.06 6.74
C ARG A 187 6.83 -5.31 6.42
N PHE A 188 7.53 -6.44 6.38
CA PHE A 188 6.93 -7.76 6.21
C PHE A 188 7.25 -8.56 7.46
N CYS A 189 6.22 -8.95 8.18
CA CYS A 189 6.33 -9.62 9.46
C CYS A 189 5.69 -11.01 9.43
N VAL A 190 6.13 -11.84 10.36
CA VAL A 190 5.51 -13.12 10.70
C VAL A 190 4.98 -13.03 12.13
N ARG A 191 3.76 -13.50 12.35
CA ARG A 191 3.13 -13.59 13.68
C ARG A 191 2.86 -15.04 14.04
N THR A 192 3.21 -15.41 15.27
CA THR A 192 3.06 -16.77 15.75
C THR A 192 2.82 -16.82 17.25
N ARG A 193 2.07 -17.84 17.67
CA ARG A 193 1.95 -18.30 19.07
C ARG A 193 2.66 -19.63 19.31
N ASP A 194 3.26 -20.20 18.26
CA ASP A 194 4.01 -21.44 18.35
C ASP A 194 5.40 -21.16 18.96
N GLU A 195 5.65 -21.74 20.13
CA GLU A 195 6.88 -21.55 20.90
C GLU A 195 8.11 -22.08 20.15
N THR A 196 7.95 -23.16 19.35
CA THR A 196 9.05 -23.73 18.57
C THR A 196 9.48 -22.77 17.46
N LEU A 197 8.53 -22.17 16.76
CA LEU A 197 8.79 -21.15 15.75
C LEU A 197 9.37 -19.87 16.37
N THR A 198 8.86 -19.48 17.53
CA THR A 198 9.35 -18.30 18.27
C THR A 198 10.81 -18.48 18.65
N SER A 199 11.18 -19.65 19.18
CA SER A 199 12.58 -19.99 19.49
C SER A 199 13.45 -19.99 18.24
N ALA A 200 13.00 -20.64 17.16
CA ALA A 200 13.76 -20.74 15.91
C ALA A 200 14.00 -19.37 15.24
N LEU A 201 13.02 -18.46 15.29
CA LEU A 201 13.19 -17.09 14.81
C LEU A 201 14.16 -16.30 15.70
N SER A 202 14.10 -16.50 17.01
CA SER A 202 15.01 -15.86 17.97
C SER A 202 16.46 -16.30 17.78
N ASP A 203 16.72 -17.56 17.41
CA ASP A 203 18.05 -18.07 17.07
C ASP A 203 18.63 -17.43 15.79
N HIS A 204 17.81 -16.72 15.03
CA HIS A 204 18.20 -15.98 13.83
C HIS A 204 18.09 -14.46 14.00
N ASP A 205 17.95 -13.97 15.24
CA ASP A 205 17.87 -12.55 15.53
C ASP A 205 19.02 -11.78 14.86
N ARG A 206 18.68 -10.64 14.27
CA ARG A 206 19.57 -9.74 13.52
C ARG A 206 20.28 -10.36 12.33
N ARG A 207 19.88 -11.54 11.85
CA ARG A 207 20.35 -12.08 10.56
C ARG A 207 19.58 -11.49 9.39
N HIS A 208 20.26 -11.32 8.26
CA HIS A 208 19.60 -10.87 7.03
C HIS A 208 18.71 -12.00 6.48
N TRP A 209 17.58 -11.65 5.85
CA TRP A 209 16.61 -12.62 5.34
C TRP A 209 17.21 -13.65 4.37
N SER A 210 18.23 -13.27 3.60
CA SER A 210 18.92 -14.19 2.69
C SER A 210 19.59 -15.36 3.42
N ASP A 211 19.93 -15.18 4.69
CA ASP A 211 20.77 -16.11 5.43
C ASP A 211 19.96 -17.09 6.28
N PHE A 212 18.74 -16.71 6.68
CA PHE A 212 17.85 -17.56 7.47
C PHE A 212 16.68 -18.15 6.66
N MET A 213 16.19 -17.45 5.62
CA MET A 213 15.02 -17.89 4.87
C MET A 213 15.17 -19.30 4.25
N PRO A 214 16.32 -19.68 3.65
CA PRO A 214 16.49 -21.03 3.11
C PRO A 214 16.41 -22.14 4.16
N VAL A 215 16.80 -21.84 5.41
CA VAL A 215 16.79 -22.79 6.53
C VAL A 215 15.39 -22.88 7.14
N MET A 216 14.68 -21.74 7.23
CA MET A 216 13.37 -21.63 7.85
C MET A 216 12.20 -22.00 6.93
N LEU A 217 12.42 -22.08 5.61
CA LEU A 217 11.35 -22.23 4.62
C LEU A 217 10.43 -23.43 4.92
N ASN A 218 11.00 -24.59 5.23
CA ASN A 218 10.22 -25.79 5.52
C ASN A 218 9.34 -25.61 6.78
N GLN A 219 9.87 -24.94 7.80
CA GLN A 219 9.12 -24.67 9.03
C GLN A 219 8.01 -23.64 8.79
N PHE A 220 8.25 -22.60 7.98
CA PHE A 220 7.20 -21.68 7.56
C PHE A 220 6.10 -22.38 6.77
N VAL A 221 6.43 -23.26 5.82
CA VAL A 221 5.42 -24.04 5.09
C VAL A 221 4.62 -24.93 6.03
N ALA A 222 5.30 -25.66 6.92
CA ALA A 222 4.68 -26.61 7.84
C ALA A 222 3.76 -25.94 8.87
N LEU A 223 4.21 -24.84 9.46
CA LEU A 223 3.47 -24.14 10.52
C LEU A 223 2.53 -23.06 9.98
N SER A 224 2.78 -22.59 8.75
CA SER A 224 2.00 -21.54 8.07
C SER A 224 1.64 -20.39 9.00
N PRO A 225 2.64 -19.73 9.62
CA PRO A 225 2.35 -18.65 10.55
C PRO A 225 1.61 -17.51 9.83
N HIS A 226 0.99 -16.61 10.59
CA HIS A 226 0.31 -15.48 9.99
C HIS A 226 1.33 -14.51 9.40
N ARG A 227 1.04 -13.94 8.23
CA ARG A 227 1.93 -12.96 7.58
C ARG A 227 1.26 -11.60 7.63
N ILE A 228 2.01 -10.61 8.10
CA ILE A 228 1.54 -9.25 8.27
C ILE A 228 2.40 -8.36 7.38
N VAL A 229 1.79 -7.63 6.45
CA VAL A 229 2.51 -6.63 5.66
C VAL A 229 1.85 -5.29 5.89
N GLU A 230 2.65 -4.30 6.27
CA GLU A 230 2.11 -3.01 6.66
C GLU A 230 3.02 -1.84 6.27
N SER A 231 2.36 -0.70 6.10
CA SER A 231 2.92 0.62 5.88
C SER A 231 2.42 1.58 6.96
N ALA A 232 2.79 2.86 6.86
CA ALA A 232 2.33 3.87 7.81
C ALA A 232 0.80 4.09 7.83
N ALA A 233 0.06 3.64 6.80
CA ALA A 233 -1.38 3.85 6.71
C ALA A 233 -2.19 2.57 6.52
N ALA A 234 -1.59 1.49 6.02
CA ALA A 234 -2.31 0.28 5.67
C ALA A 234 -1.63 -0.97 6.23
N ARG A 235 -2.43 -1.99 6.52
CA ARG A 235 -2.01 -3.27 7.05
C ARG A 235 -2.86 -4.38 6.46
N ILE A 236 -2.22 -5.43 5.96
CA ILE A 236 -2.86 -6.67 5.53
C ILE A 236 -2.30 -7.81 6.37
N GLU A 237 -3.18 -8.64 6.93
CA GLU A 237 -2.88 -9.86 7.66
C GLU A 237 -3.41 -11.04 6.86
N ILE A 238 -2.59 -12.05 6.64
CA ILE A 238 -2.97 -13.25 5.90
C ILE A 238 -2.89 -14.48 6.81
N PHE A 239 -3.98 -15.24 6.84
CA PHE A 239 -4.17 -16.44 7.65
C PHE A 239 -4.16 -17.73 6.83
N SER A 240 -4.27 -17.63 5.50
CA SER A 240 -4.23 -18.77 4.58
C SER A 240 -2.93 -19.58 4.72
N ARG A 241 -2.98 -20.88 4.42
CA ARG A 241 -1.80 -21.75 4.43
C ARG A 241 -0.74 -21.27 3.44
N ILE A 242 0.54 -21.43 3.79
CA ILE A 242 1.65 -21.24 2.84
C ILE A 242 1.74 -22.49 1.93
N PRO A 243 1.66 -22.34 0.60
CA PRO A 243 1.73 -23.47 -0.33
C PRO A 243 3.10 -24.15 -0.25
N GLY A 244 3.10 -25.47 -0.43
CA GLY A 244 4.31 -26.27 -0.50
C GLY A 244 5.11 -26.07 -1.80
N PRO A 245 6.33 -26.61 -1.89
CA PRO A 245 7.12 -26.54 -3.13
C PRO A 245 6.36 -27.11 -4.33
N GLY A 246 6.20 -26.31 -5.37
CA GLY A 246 5.48 -26.69 -6.60
C GLY A 246 3.95 -26.55 -6.52
N GLU A 247 3.38 -26.22 -5.36
CA GLU A 247 1.97 -25.84 -5.24
C GLU A 247 1.77 -24.39 -5.73
N SER A 248 0.64 -24.14 -6.37
CA SER A 248 0.24 -22.77 -6.73
C SER A 248 -0.18 -21.98 -5.49
N SER A 249 -0.11 -20.65 -5.58
CA SER A 249 -0.68 -19.79 -4.54
C SER A 249 -2.17 -20.10 -4.35
N PRO A 250 -2.68 -20.06 -3.12
CA PRO A 250 -4.10 -20.31 -2.87
C PRO A 250 -4.94 -19.27 -3.61
N ASN A 251 -6.11 -19.69 -4.08
CA ASN A 251 -7.13 -18.75 -4.53
C ASN A 251 -7.55 -17.90 -3.31
N GLY A 252 -7.54 -16.58 -3.46
CA GLY A 252 -7.87 -15.66 -2.37
C GLY A 252 -6.65 -14.95 -1.79
N ALA A 253 -6.73 -14.61 -0.51
CA ALA A 253 -5.74 -13.73 0.11
C ALA A 253 -4.42 -14.46 0.38
N HIS A 254 -3.32 -13.87 -0.07
CA HIS A 254 -2.00 -14.49 0.00
C HIS A 254 -0.87 -13.46 0.12
N THR A 255 0.32 -13.97 0.40
CA THR A 255 1.56 -13.19 0.40
C THR A 255 2.53 -13.74 -0.62
N HIS A 256 3.35 -12.88 -1.20
CA HIS A 256 4.54 -13.27 -1.93
C HIS A 256 5.79 -12.84 -1.16
N PHE A 257 6.75 -13.75 -1.05
CA PHE A 257 8.11 -13.46 -0.60
C PHE A 257 9.09 -14.08 -1.60
N LEU A 258 9.52 -13.27 -2.57
CA LEU A 258 10.32 -13.66 -3.72
C LEU A 258 11.67 -12.93 -3.67
N ALA A 259 12.68 -13.64 -3.16
CA ALA A 259 14.03 -13.13 -2.92
C ALA A 259 14.63 -12.37 -4.12
N GLU A 260 14.47 -12.88 -5.34
CA GLU A 260 15.05 -12.26 -6.54
C GLU A 260 14.49 -10.85 -6.81
N PHE A 261 13.19 -10.65 -6.63
CA PHE A 261 12.58 -9.33 -6.79
C PHE A 261 12.91 -8.42 -5.60
N LEU A 262 13.03 -8.98 -4.40
CA LEU A 262 13.37 -8.21 -3.21
C LEU A 262 14.80 -7.63 -3.26
N LYS A 263 15.72 -8.25 -4.00
CA LYS A 263 17.09 -7.74 -4.20
C LYS A 263 17.14 -6.41 -4.96
N SER A 264 16.08 -6.01 -5.68
CA SER A 264 16.09 -4.75 -6.43
C SER A 264 16.22 -3.52 -5.52
N GLY A 265 15.80 -3.63 -4.26
CA GLY A 265 15.80 -2.51 -3.32
C GLY A 265 14.64 -1.53 -3.53
N ASP A 266 13.76 -1.79 -4.50
CA ASP A 266 12.68 -0.86 -4.84
C ASP A 266 11.62 -0.79 -3.74
N GLU A 267 11.07 0.40 -3.53
CA GLU A 267 9.92 0.66 -2.64
C GLU A 267 8.59 0.38 -3.36
N ILE A 268 8.58 0.40 -4.69
CA ILE A 268 7.41 0.14 -5.54
C ILE A 268 7.90 -0.20 -6.95
N ALA A 269 7.10 -0.95 -7.72
CA ALA A 269 7.42 -1.24 -9.10
C ALA A 269 7.65 0.08 -9.89
N PRO A 270 8.70 0.20 -10.73
CA PRO A 270 8.99 1.46 -11.42
C PRO A 270 7.80 2.01 -12.21
N SER A 271 7.01 1.14 -12.86
CA SER A 271 5.79 1.51 -13.59
C SER A 271 4.75 2.27 -12.76
N LEU A 272 4.74 2.09 -11.44
CA LEU A 272 3.82 2.69 -10.48
C LEU A 272 4.53 3.67 -9.52
N ALA A 273 5.72 4.15 -9.85
CA ALA A 273 6.46 5.07 -9.00
C ALA A 273 5.77 6.44 -8.89
N PRO A 274 5.25 6.86 -7.72
CA PRO A 274 4.69 8.19 -7.53
C PRO A 274 5.81 9.25 -7.53
N PRO A 275 5.47 10.55 -7.53
CA PRO A 275 6.46 11.62 -7.43
C PRO A 275 7.38 11.48 -6.22
N ASP A 276 8.64 11.92 -6.33
CA ASP A 276 9.70 11.65 -5.34
C ASP A 276 9.38 12.08 -3.91
N TYR A 277 8.52 13.07 -3.71
CA TYR A 277 8.11 13.53 -2.37
C TYR A 277 7.05 12.63 -1.71
N VAL A 278 6.64 11.54 -2.36
CA VAL A 278 5.60 10.61 -1.92
C VAL A 278 6.23 9.27 -1.52
N GLY A 279 5.87 8.76 -0.35
CA GLY A 279 6.07 7.35 0.00
C GLY A 279 4.78 6.56 -0.24
N PRO A 280 4.81 5.45 -0.99
CA PRO A 280 3.65 4.59 -1.21
C PRO A 280 3.23 3.91 0.11
N VAL A 281 1.93 3.77 0.33
CA VAL A 281 1.37 3.11 1.53
C VAL A 281 0.41 1.97 1.20
N ALA A 282 -0.27 2.02 0.06
CA ALA A 282 -1.12 0.94 -0.43
C ALA A 282 -1.33 1.09 -1.94
N ILE A 283 -1.68 0.01 -2.61
CA ILE A 283 -2.01 0.00 -4.03
C ILE A 283 -3.33 -0.74 -4.22
N PHE A 284 -4.23 -0.15 -4.99
CA PHE A 284 -5.43 -0.83 -5.47
C PHE A 284 -5.23 -1.25 -6.93
N TYR A 285 -5.45 -2.52 -7.22
CA TYR A 285 -5.41 -3.08 -8.57
C TYR A 285 -6.84 -3.41 -9.02
N PRO A 286 -7.48 -2.58 -9.86
CA PRO A 286 -8.90 -2.75 -10.22
C PRO A 286 -9.18 -4.01 -11.04
N ASN A 287 -8.20 -4.47 -11.83
CA ASN A 287 -8.36 -5.58 -12.77
C ASN A 287 -7.82 -6.91 -12.22
N LYS A 288 -7.44 -6.94 -10.94
CA LYS A 288 -6.96 -8.18 -10.31
C LYS A 288 -8.18 -8.99 -9.84
N THR A 289 -8.22 -10.25 -10.26
CA THR A 289 -9.28 -11.22 -9.94
C THR A 289 -8.84 -12.16 -8.84
#